data_AF-A0A1A9BQ22-F1
#
_entry.id   AF-A0A1A9BQ22-F1
#
_cell.length_a   1.000
_cell.length_b   1.000
_cell.length_c   1.000
_cell.angle_alpha   90.00
_cell.angle_beta   90.00
_cell.angle_gamma   90.00
#
_symmetry.space_group_name_H-M   'P 1'
#
loop_
_entity.id
_entity.type
_entity.pdbx_description
1 polymer ?
#
loop_
_entity_poly.entity_id
_entity_poly.type
_entity_poly.pdbx_seq_one_letter_code
_entity_poly.pdbx_strand_id
1 'polypeptide(L)'
;MGARWVAGVTRARAMAAARLGPGAARSLAGSPTPAEAVRALAGTPYRRGLDPQAGTEEAQRAVLDALVWQLRVLAGWQPRAGAVAVRLLASGFEIANTRELLDALDSGRPTAPYRLGALATVWPRLSRARTADGVRTVLATSV
;
A
#
# COMPACT_ATOMS: atom_id res chain seq x y z
N MET A 1 11.67 -20.77 18.20
CA MET A 1 10.77 -19.69 17.70
C MET A 1 9.79 -19.33 18.81
N GLY A 2 9.67 -18.05 19.19
CA GLY A 2 8.74 -17.64 20.25
C GLY A 2 7.28 -17.56 19.79
N ALA A 3 6.32 -17.59 20.72
CA ALA A 3 4.87 -17.58 20.42
C ALA A 3 4.43 -16.44 19.49
N ARG A 4 5.01 -15.24 19.65
CA ARG A 4 4.75 -14.08 18.76
C ARG A 4 5.20 -14.31 17.32
N TRP A 5 6.31 -15.00 17.11
CA TRP A 5 6.75 -15.36 15.76
C TRP A 5 5.81 -16.37 15.11
N VAL A 6 5.32 -17.35 15.88
CA VAL A 6 4.34 -18.33 15.37
C VAL A 6 3.06 -17.62 14.96
N ALA A 7 2.50 -16.75 15.80
CA ALA A 7 1.30 -15.97 15.46
C ALA A 7 1.50 -15.11 14.21
N GLY A 8 2.62 -14.39 14.11
CA GLY A 8 2.98 -13.58 12.96
C GLY A 8 3.10 -14.39 11.67
N VAL A 9 3.75 -15.55 11.71
CA VAL A 9 3.91 -16.44 10.55
C VAL A 9 2.57 -17.06 10.14
N THR A 10 1.76 -17.51 11.09
CA THR A 10 0.41 -18.03 10.82
C THR A 10 -0.45 -16.98 10.14
N ARG A 11 -0.41 -15.73 10.61
CA ARG A 11 -1.14 -14.63 9.98
C ARG A 11 -0.61 -14.33 8.57
N ALA A 12 0.71 -14.29 8.40
CA ALA A 12 1.34 -14.09 7.09
C ALA A 12 0.90 -15.17 6.08
N ARG A 13 0.90 -16.44 6.49
CA ARG A 13 0.47 -17.58 5.66
C ARG A 13 -1.01 -17.50 5.29
N ALA A 14 -1.87 -17.20 6.25
CA ALA A 14 -3.31 -17.04 5.99
C ALA A 14 -3.59 -15.90 4.99
N MET A 15 -2.89 -14.77 5.13
CA MET A 15 -3.01 -13.65 4.19
C MET A 15 -2.45 -14.01 2.81
N ALA A 16 -1.32 -14.71 2.76
CA ALA A 16 -0.72 -15.15 1.50
C ALA A 16 -1.61 -16.16 0.75
N ALA A 17 -2.31 -17.04 1.48
CA ALA A 17 -3.25 -18.02 0.93
C ALA A 17 -4.55 -17.37 0.42
N ALA A 18 -4.96 -16.23 1.01
CA ALA A 18 -6.13 -15.50 0.55
C ALA A 18 -5.90 -14.73 -0.75
N ARG A 19 -4.64 -14.46 -1.13
CA ARG A 19 -4.30 -13.69 -2.34
C ARG A 19 -4.95 -14.30 -3.59
N LEU A 20 -5.24 -13.44 -4.54
CA LEU A 20 -5.69 -13.87 -5.85
C LEU A 20 -4.62 -14.76 -6.49
N GLY A 21 -4.98 -16.02 -6.72
CA GLY A 21 -4.09 -16.98 -7.36
C GLY A 21 -3.88 -16.69 -8.85
N PRO A 22 -2.89 -17.33 -9.49
CA PRO A 22 -2.56 -17.09 -10.89
C PRO A 22 -3.73 -17.38 -11.86
N GLY A 23 -4.60 -18.35 -11.54
CA GLY A 23 -5.78 -18.64 -12.34
C GLY A 23 -6.77 -17.48 -12.35
N ALA A 24 -7.15 -17.00 -11.16
CA ALA A 24 -8.08 -15.89 -11.04
C ALA A 24 -7.47 -14.56 -11.55
N ALA A 25 -6.15 -14.36 -11.44
CA ALA A 25 -5.45 -13.26 -12.07
C ALA A 25 -5.55 -13.30 -13.61
N ARG A 26 -5.40 -14.49 -14.21
CA ARG A 26 -5.62 -14.68 -15.66
C ARG A 26 -7.08 -14.45 -16.06
N SER A 27 -8.04 -14.93 -15.28
CA SER A 27 -9.47 -14.67 -15.53
C SER A 27 -9.78 -13.17 -15.48
N LEU A 28 -9.19 -12.44 -14.54
CA LEU A 28 -9.29 -10.98 -14.46
C LEU A 28 -8.69 -10.30 -15.69
N ALA A 29 -7.48 -10.69 -16.10
CA ALA A 29 -6.83 -10.15 -17.28
C ALA A 29 -7.59 -10.45 -18.59
N GLY A 30 -8.33 -11.57 -18.63
CA GLY A 30 -9.17 -11.96 -19.76
C GLY A 30 -10.60 -11.42 -19.71
N SER A 31 -10.93 -10.52 -18.76
CA SER A 31 -12.28 -9.97 -18.67
C SER A 31 -12.61 -9.12 -19.91
N PRO A 32 -13.81 -9.27 -20.50
CA PRO A 32 -14.21 -8.56 -21.72
C PRO A 32 -14.14 -7.04 -21.63
N THR A 33 -14.34 -6.48 -20.43
CA THR A 33 -14.26 -5.04 -20.18
C THR A 33 -13.55 -4.72 -18.86
N PRO A 34 -12.94 -3.52 -18.72
CA PRO A 34 -12.39 -3.07 -17.46
C PRO A 34 -13.43 -3.06 -16.33
N ALA A 35 -14.67 -2.67 -16.60
CA ALA A 35 -15.74 -2.64 -15.61
C ALA A 35 -16.08 -4.06 -15.09
N GLU A 36 -16.04 -5.08 -15.93
CA GLU A 36 -16.21 -6.48 -15.51
C GLU A 36 -15.03 -6.97 -14.66
N ALA A 37 -13.81 -6.59 -15.02
CA ALA A 37 -12.63 -6.88 -14.21
C ALA A 37 -12.75 -6.24 -12.81
N VAL A 38 -13.14 -4.97 -12.73
CA VAL A 38 -13.33 -4.27 -11.44
C VAL A 38 -14.44 -4.93 -10.61
N ARG A 39 -15.57 -5.31 -11.23
CA ARG A 39 -16.62 -6.07 -10.54
C ARG A 39 -16.11 -7.42 -10.01
N ALA A 40 -15.29 -8.14 -10.78
CA ALA A 40 -14.70 -9.39 -10.33
C ALA A 40 -13.73 -9.19 -9.14
N LEU A 41 -12.97 -8.08 -9.11
CA LEU A 41 -12.11 -7.73 -7.97
C LEU A 41 -12.89 -7.53 -6.67
N ALA A 42 -14.15 -7.07 -6.74
CA ALA A 42 -14.99 -6.88 -5.54
C ALA A 42 -15.29 -8.20 -4.79
N GLY A 43 -15.18 -9.35 -5.47
CA GLY A 43 -15.29 -10.68 -4.86
C GLY A 43 -14.02 -11.17 -4.16
N THR A 44 -12.93 -10.41 -4.22
CA THR A 44 -11.59 -10.82 -3.74
C THR A 44 -11.23 -10.14 -2.42
N PRO A 45 -10.08 -10.46 -1.79
CA PRO A 45 -9.60 -9.71 -0.62
C PRO A 45 -9.26 -8.24 -0.89
N TYR A 46 -9.20 -7.82 -2.16
CA TYR A 46 -8.91 -6.43 -2.55
C TYR A 46 -10.14 -5.53 -2.58
N ARG A 47 -11.33 -6.05 -2.26
CA ARG A 47 -12.60 -5.31 -2.26
C ARG A 47 -12.63 -4.04 -1.39
N ARG A 48 -11.70 -3.91 -0.44
CA ARG A 48 -11.70 -2.82 0.53
C ARG A 48 -11.44 -1.49 -0.18
N GLY A 49 -12.41 -0.59 -0.16
CA GLY A 49 -12.30 0.72 -0.81
C GLY A 49 -12.38 0.67 -2.34
N LEU A 50 -12.71 -0.50 -2.90
CA LEU A 50 -12.98 -0.64 -4.32
C LEU A 50 -14.41 -0.22 -4.62
N ASP A 51 -14.58 0.75 -5.51
CA ASP A 51 -15.86 1.05 -6.12
C ASP A 51 -16.01 0.21 -7.41
N PRO A 52 -17.04 -0.65 -7.54
CA PRO A 52 -17.29 -1.44 -8.74
C PRO A 52 -17.52 -0.63 -10.02
N GLN A 53 -17.82 0.66 -9.90
CA GLN A 53 -17.99 1.60 -11.02
C GLN A 53 -16.75 2.46 -11.27
N ALA A 54 -15.68 2.27 -10.48
CA ALA A 54 -14.44 3.01 -10.61
C ALA A 54 -13.76 2.79 -11.97
N GLY A 55 -13.02 3.80 -12.40
CA GLY A 55 -12.08 3.67 -13.51
C GLY A 55 -10.91 2.73 -13.18
N THR A 56 -10.15 2.32 -14.19
CA THR A 56 -9.00 1.41 -14.00
C THR A 56 -7.96 1.96 -13.03
N GLU A 57 -7.64 3.25 -13.10
CA GLU A 57 -6.66 3.89 -12.22
C GLU A 57 -7.10 3.88 -10.75
N GLU A 58 -8.35 4.24 -10.50
CA GLU A 58 -8.95 4.20 -9.16
C GLU A 58 -9.02 2.76 -8.61
N ALA A 59 -9.35 1.78 -9.46
CA ALA A 59 -9.33 0.38 -9.08
C ALA A 59 -7.91 -0.12 -8.75
N GLN A 60 -6.91 0.26 -9.54
CA GLN A 60 -5.49 -0.03 -9.25
C GLN A 60 -5.08 0.60 -7.92
N ARG A 61 -5.47 1.86 -7.67
CA ARG A 61 -5.22 2.55 -6.42
C ARG A 61 -5.86 1.82 -5.24
N ALA A 62 -7.11 1.39 -5.37
CA ALA A 62 -7.81 0.64 -4.33
C ALA A 62 -7.12 -0.71 -4.01
N VAL A 63 -6.62 -1.43 -5.01
CA VAL A 63 -5.84 -2.66 -4.81
C VAL A 63 -4.56 -2.38 -4.01
N LEU A 64 -3.85 -1.30 -4.35
CA LEU A 64 -2.65 -0.88 -3.65
C LEU A 64 -2.94 -0.41 -2.21
N ASP A 65 -4.01 0.33 -1.99
CA ASP A 65 -4.48 0.71 -0.64
C ASP A 65 -4.87 -0.52 0.20
N ALA A 66 -5.51 -1.52 -0.42
CA ALA A 66 -5.79 -2.79 0.23
C ALA A 66 -4.49 -3.52 0.64
N LEU A 67 -3.45 -3.49 -0.20
CA LEU A 67 -2.14 -4.04 0.13
C LEU A 67 -1.47 -3.26 1.29
N VAL A 68 -1.49 -1.92 1.28
CA VAL A 68 -0.96 -1.11 2.40
C VAL A 68 -1.69 -1.46 3.70
N TRP A 69 -3.02 -1.60 3.66
CA TRP A 69 -3.79 -2.03 4.81
C TRP A 69 -3.38 -3.42 5.30
N GLN A 70 -3.21 -4.38 4.38
CA GLN A 70 -2.75 -5.73 4.71
C GLN A 70 -1.36 -5.72 5.37
N LEU A 71 -0.41 -4.93 4.87
CA LEU A 71 0.91 -4.78 5.47
C LEU A 71 0.82 -4.20 6.89
N ARG A 72 -0.04 -3.20 7.11
CA ARG A 72 -0.26 -2.63 8.44
C ARG A 72 -0.84 -3.65 9.41
N VAL A 73 -1.82 -4.43 8.96
CA VAL A 73 -2.37 -5.54 9.75
C VAL A 73 -1.25 -6.51 10.09
N LEU A 74 -0.49 -6.98 9.09
CA LEU A 74 0.59 -7.95 9.29
C LEU A 74 1.62 -7.46 10.30
N ALA A 75 2.08 -6.20 10.19
CA ALA A 75 3.03 -5.61 11.13
C ALA A 75 2.53 -5.63 12.58
N GLY A 76 1.22 -5.44 12.81
CA GLY A 76 0.62 -5.54 14.14
C GLY A 76 0.66 -6.94 14.76
N TRP A 77 0.82 -7.98 13.92
CA TRP A 77 0.97 -9.38 14.36
C TRP A 77 2.44 -9.81 14.48
N GLN A 78 3.40 -9.00 14.03
CA GLN A 78 4.81 -9.33 14.11
C GLN A 78 5.43 -8.91 15.45
N PRO A 79 6.45 -9.62 15.95
CA PRO A 79 7.35 -9.05 16.94
C PRO A 79 8.12 -7.86 16.33
N ARG A 80 8.77 -7.05 17.18
CA ARG A 80 9.46 -5.81 16.77
C ARG A 80 10.33 -5.98 15.53
N ALA A 81 11.19 -7.00 15.49
CA ALA A 81 12.06 -7.27 14.34
C ALA A 81 11.27 -7.58 13.05
N GLY A 82 10.18 -8.34 13.13
CA GLY A 82 9.31 -8.61 11.98
C GLY A 82 8.54 -7.36 11.53
N ALA A 83 8.12 -6.50 12.44
CA ALA A 83 7.48 -5.23 12.09
C ALA A 83 8.45 -4.29 11.33
N VAL A 84 9.74 -4.30 11.66
CA VAL A 84 10.79 -3.60 10.91
C VAL A 84 10.92 -4.17 9.49
N ALA A 85 10.93 -5.48 9.32
CA ALA A 85 10.97 -6.11 8.00
C ALA A 85 9.73 -5.75 7.15
N VAL A 86 8.54 -5.75 7.74
CA VAL A 86 7.30 -5.34 7.03
C VAL A 86 7.35 -3.86 6.65
N ARG A 87 7.97 -3.00 7.48
CA ARG A 87 8.19 -1.59 7.14
C ARG A 87 9.06 -1.43 5.90
N LEU A 88 10.12 -2.23 5.78
CA LEU A 88 10.96 -2.23 4.58
C LEU A 88 10.17 -2.61 3.32
N LEU A 89 9.27 -3.60 3.41
CA LEU A 89 8.39 -3.96 2.30
C LEU A 89 7.40 -2.84 1.92
N ALA A 90 7.00 -2.01 2.88
CA ALA A 90 6.12 -0.87 2.65
C ALA A 90 6.85 0.37 2.11
N SER A 91 8.20 0.38 2.08
CA SER A 91 8.99 1.56 1.68
C SER A 91 8.66 2.07 0.27
N GLY A 92 8.30 1.19 -0.66
CA GLY A 92 7.90 1.58 -2.02
C GLY A 92 6.71 2.54 -2.04
N PHE A 93 5.76 2.40 -1.11
CA PHE A 93 4.61 3.31 -0.97
C PHE A 93 5.01 4.67 -0.39
N GLU A 94 6.00 4.70 0.50
CA GLU A 94 6.55 5.96 1.04
C GLU A 94 7.33 6.73 -0.02
N ILE A 95 8.08 6.00 -0.88
CA ILE A 95 8.74 6.57 -2.06
C ILE A 95 7.70 7.12 -3.04
N ALA A 96 6.63 6.37 -3.31
CA ALA A 96 5.55 6.82 -4.18
C ALA A 96 4.88 8.10 -3.65
N ASN A 97 4.53 8.14 -2.36
CA ASN A 97 4.01 9.34 -1.72
C ASN A 97 4.96 10.55 -1.84
N THR A 98 6.27 10.31 -1.73
CA THR A 98 7.28 11.37 -1.85
C THR A 98 7.37 11.91 -3.28
N ARG A 99 7.29 11.04 -4.29
CA ARG A 99 7.24 11.43 -5.71
C ARG A 99 5.97 12.21 -6.01
N GLU A 100 4.81 11.68 -5.62
CA GLU A 100 3.51 12.35 -5.78
C GLU A 100 3.50 13.73 -5.09
N LEU A 101 4.13 13.87 -3.92
CA LEU A 101 4.29 15.17 -3.26
C LEU A 101 5.13 16.15 -4.08
N LEU A 102 6.27 15.71 -4.63
CA LEU A 102 7.11 16.56 -5.48
C LEU A 102 6.37 17.00 -6.75
N ASP A 103 5.68 16.06 -7.40
CA ASP A 103 4.87 16.35 -8.59
C ASP A 103 3.72 17.31 -8.26
N ALA A 104 3.09 17.18 -7.08
CA ALA A 104 2.05 18.09 -6.63
C ALA A 104 2.57 19.49 -6.29
N LEU A 105 3.80 19.60 -5.79
CA LEU A 105 4.45 20.89 -5.52
C LEU A 105 4.80 21.64 -6.81
N ASP A 106 5.10 20.91 -7.89
CA ASP A 106 5.37 21.48 -9.21
C ASP A 106 4.09 21.82 -9.97
N SER A 107 3.14 20.87 -10.03
CA SER A 107 1.91 21.01 -10.82
C SER A 107 0.75 21.70 -10.08
N GLY A 108 0.87 21.90 -8.77
CA GLY A 108 -0.20 22.43 -7.92
C GLY A 108 -1.39 21.48 -7.68
N ARG A 109 -1.32 20.23 -8.17
CA ARG A 109 -2.40 19.25 -8.07
C ARG A 109 -2.07 18.16 -7.04
N PRO A 110 -2.69 18.18 -5.85
CA PRO A 110 -2.40 17.20 -4.81
C PRO A 110 -3.03 15.83 -5.12
N THR A 111 -2.22 14.78 -5.00
CA THR A 111 -2.69 13.38 -4.98
C THR A 111 -2.83 12.89 -3.55
N ALA A 112 -3.88 12.12 -3.27
CA ALA A 112 -4.08 11.55 -1.93
C ALA A 112 -3.00 10.49 -1.63
N PRO A 113 -2.22 10.61 -0.54
CA PRO A 113 -1.11 9.69 -0.28
C PRO A 113 -1.58 8.33 0.27
N TYR A 114 -0.79 7.29 0.03
CA TYR A 114 -0.94 5.98 0.66
C TYR A 114 -0.85 6.09 2.19
N ARG A 115 -1.83 5.54 2.90
CA ARG A 115 -1.95 5.68 4.36
C ARG A 115 -1.11 4.64 5.13
N LEU A 116 0.19 4.90 5.25
CA LEU A 116 1.16 3.99 5.89
C LEU A 116 0.96 3.76 7.40
N GLY A 117 0.45 4.75 8.14
CA GLY A 117 0.31 4.66 9.60
C GLY A 117 1.64 4.41 10.29
N ALA A 118 1.71 3.41 11.18
CA ALA A 118 2.94 3.04 11.90
C ALA A 118 4.06 2.43 11.02
N LEU A 119 3.78 2.19 9.73
CA LEU A 119 4.80 1.80 8.75
C LEU A 119 5.50 3.01 8.13
N ALA A 120 5.03 4.23 8.36
CA ALA A 120 5.71 5.41 7.89
C ALA A 120 7.07 5.56 8.59
N THR A 121 8.07 6.06 7.86
CA THR A 121 9.36 6.45 8.40
C THR A 121 9.42 7.98 8.51
N VAL A 122 9.70 8.65 7.40
CA VAL A 122 9.90 10.10 7.32
C VAL A 122 8.65 10.82 6.79
N TRP A 123 7.68 10.10 6.22
CA TRP A 123 6.47 10.64 5.59
C TRP A 123 5.71 11.68 6.44
N PRO A 124 5.47 11.50 7.76
CA PRO A 124 4.74 12.50 8.55
C PRO A 124 5.45 13.86 8.62
N ARG A 125 6.78 13.88 8.43
CA ARG A 125 7.58 15.11 8.29
C ARG A 125 7.55 15.60 6.84
N LEU A 126 7.74 14.71 5.86
CA LEU A 126 7.71 15.07 4.44
C LEU A 126 6.39 15.68 4.01
N SER A 127 5.26 15.13 4.45
CA SER A 127 3.92 15.58 4.04
C SER A 127 3.59 17.01 4.47
N ARG A 128 4.44 17.64 5.30
CA ARG A 128 4.31 19.04 5.74
C ARG A 128 5.19 19.98 4.91
N ALA A 129 6.15 19.46 4.13
CA ALA A 129 6.98 20.27 3.26
C ALA A 129 6.12 20.96 2.20
N ARG A 130 6.45 22.22 1.92
CA ARG A 130 5.71 23.08 0.98
C ARG A 130 6.55 23.45 -0.25
N THR A 131 7.78 22.96 -0.33
CA THR A 131 8.72 23.21 -1.41
C THR A 131 9.61 21.98 -1.62
N ALA A 132 10.15 21.82 -2.84
CA ALA A 132 11.10 20.75 -3.14
C ALA A 132 12.37 20.83 -2.28
N ASP A 133 12.83 22.03 -1.94
CA ASP A 133 13.97 22.23 -1.04
C ASP A 133 13.65 21.80 0.40
N GLY A 134 12.42 22.04 0.87
CA GLY A 134 11.93 21.53 2.15
C GLY A 134 11.90 20.00 2.18
N VAL A 135 11.47 19.36 1.10
CA VAL A 135 11.53 17.89 0.94
C VAL A 135 12.97 17.39 1.04
N ARG A 136 13.90 18.02 0.29
CA ARG A 136 15.33 17.68 0.33
C ARG A 136 15.91 17.80 1.73
N THR A 137 15.62 18.89 2.43
CA THR A 137 16.10 19.14 3.80
C THR A 137 15.61 18.07 4.78
N VAL A 138 14.33 17.69 4.71
CA VAL A 138 13.77 16.64 5.57
C VAL A 138 14.42 15.28 5.27
N LEU A 139 14.66 14.93 4.00
CA LEU A 139 15.35 13.70 3.64
C LEU A 139 16.81 13.69 4.12
N ALA A 140 17.55 14.78 3.92
CA ALA A 140 18.95 14.90 4.33
C ALA A 140 19.16 14.82 5.85
N THR A 141 18.13 15.14 6.64
CA THR A 141 18.13 15.07 8.10
C THR A 141 17.38 13.85 8.65
N SER A 142 17.01 12.90 7.78
CA SER A 142 16.38 11.64 8.19
C SER A 142 17.43 10.60 8.59
N VAL A 143 17.14 9.85 9.65
CA VAL A 143 17.98 8.79 10.24
C VAL A 143 17.16 7.52 10.39
#